data_AF-A0A6A7Z5J5-F1
#
_entry.id   AF-A0A6A7Z5J5-F1
#
_cell.length_a   1.000
_cell.length_b   1.000
_cell.length_c   1.000
_cell.angle_alpha   90.00
_cell.angle_beta   90.00
_cell.angle_gamma   90.00
#
_symmetry.space_group_name_H-M   'P 1'
#
loop_
_entity.id
_entity.type
_entity.pdbx_description
1 polymer ?
#
loop_
_entity_poly.entity_id
_entity_poly.type
_entity_poly.pdbx_seq_one_letter_code
_entity_poly.pdbx_strand_id
1 'polypeptide(L)'
;LDERSFLSELQAVFGYRLGTLEQVGARHLYPLVLVEAEEQVRPHLVVLGNAAHSLHPIAGQGFNLSLRDAQALADALLASEQKPGELATLLSYQQ
;
A
#
# COMPACT_ATOMS: atom_id res chain seq x y z
N LEU A 1 16.87 -12.62 -18.49
CA LEU A 1 18.31 -12.33 -18.40
C LEU A 1 18.93 -13.19 -17.30
N ASP A 2 20.10 -13.78 -17.55
CA ASP A 2 20.92 -14.34 -16.47
C ASP A 2 21.36 -13.21 -15.52
N GLU A 3 21.91 -13.59 -14.37
CA GLU A 3 22.26 -12.65 -13.31
C GLU A 3 23.31 -11.62 -13.73
N ARG A 4 24.36 -12.06 -14.44
CA ARG A 4 25.47 -11.19 -14.84
C ARG A 4 25.01 -10.18 -15.88
N SER A 5 24.25 -10.61 -16.89
CA SER A 5 23.70 -9.71 -17.90
C SER A 5 22.74 -8.69 -17.28
N PHE A 6 21.88 -9.12 -16.35
CA PHE A 6 20.98 -8.22 -15.64
C PHE A 6 21.72 -7.18 -14.79
N LEU A 7 22.74 -7.60 -14.02
CA LEU A 7 23.56 -6.68 -13.21
C LEU A 7 24.27 -5.64 -14.07
N SER A 8 24.81 -6.04 -15.22
CA SER A 8 25.45 -5.12 -16.17
C SER A 8 24.46 -4.07 -16.69
N GLU A 9 23.25 -4.48 -17.08
CA GLU A 9 22.21 -3.55 -17.54
C GLU A 9 21.74 -2.63 -16.41
N LEU A 10 21.49 -3.18 -15.22
CA LEU A 10 21.08 -2.41 -14.05
C LEU A 10 22.13 -1.37 -13.66
N GLN A 11 23.41 -1.75 -13.66
CA GLN A 11 24.53 -0.86 -13.39
C GLN A 11 24.59 0.30 -14.40
N ALA A 12 24.37 0.02 -15.68
CA ALA A 12 24.36 1.03 -16.73
C ALA A 12 23.21 2.03 -16.57
N VAL A 13 22.03 1.56 -16.19
CA VAL A 13 20.83 2.42 -15.98
C VAL A 13 20.94 3.22 -14.68
N PHE A 14 21.41 2.60 -13.59
CA PHE A 14 21.48 3.23 -12.26
C PHE A 14 22.67 4.19 -12.11
N GLY A 15 23.78 3.91 -12.83
CA GLY A 15 25.03 4.65 -12.72
C GLY A 15 25.87 4.29 -11.49
N TYR A 16 26.97 5.00 -11.27
CA TYR A 16 28.02 4.61 -10.30
C TYR A 16 28.03 5.43 -9.01
N ARG A 17 26.99 6.22 -8.74
CA ARG A 17 26.91 7.09 -7.55
C ARG A 17 27.03 6.34 -6.22
N LEU A 18 26.61 5.08 -6.20
CA LEU A 18 26.68 4.20 -5.03
C LEU A 18 27.75 3.10 -5.19
N GLY A 19 28.67 3.25 -6.15
CA GLY A 19 29.67 2.24 -6.49
C GLY A 19 29.16 1.18 -7.47
N THR A 20 29.82 0.03 -7.47
CA THR A 20 29.52 -1.12 -8.34
C THR A 20 28.54 -2.06 -7.66
N LEU A 21 27.50 -2.48 -8.38
CA LEU A 21 26.55 -3.49 -7.94
C LEU A 21 27.18 -4.89 -8.03
N GLU A 22 27.31 -5.56 -6.89
CA GLU A 22 27.98 -6.86 -6.80
C GLU A 22 27.01 -8.05 -6.89
N GLN A 23 25.76 -7.84 -6.48
CA GLN A 23 24.75 -8.90 -6.39
C GLN A 23 23.34 -8.34 -6.58
N VAL A 24 22.43 -9.18 -7.06
CA VAL A 24 20.99 -8.93 -7.12
C VAL A 24 20.24 -10.03 -6.39
N GLY A 25 19.21 -9.65 -5.63
CA GLY A 25 18.32 -10.60 -4.94
C GLY A 25 17.29 -11.24 -5.89
N ALA A 26 16.25 -11.83 -5.30
CA ALA A 26 15.12 -12.34 -6.08
C ALA A 26 14.45 -11.20 -6.88
N ARG A 27 14.22 -11.45 -8.17
CA ARG A 27 13.60 -10.49 -9.09
C ARG A 27 12.12 -10.80 -9.22
N HIS A 28 11.28 -9.82 -8.91
CA HIS A 28 9.83 -9.93 -9.01
C HIS A 28 9.31 -8.87 -9.98
N LEU A 29 8.25 -9.22 -10.72
CA LEU A 29 7.54 -8.29 -11.60
C LEU A 29 6.12 -8.14 -11.08
N TYR A 30 5.73 -6.90 -10.84
CA TYR A 30 4.37 -6.54 -10.45
C TYR A 30 3.79 -5.62 -11.52
N PRO A 31 2.59 -5.89 -12.04
CA PRO A 31 1.98 -5.04 -13.05
C PRO A 31 1.61 -3.67 -12.43
N LEU A 32 1.86 -2.59 -13.16
CA LEU A 32 1.40 -1.24 -12.83
C LEU A 32 -0.11 -1.15 -12.98
N VAL A 33 -0.82 -1.38 -11.88
CA VAL A 33 -2.28 -1.31 -11.81
C VAL A 33 -2.68 -0.36 -10.68
N LEU A 34 -3.72 0.42 -10.92
CA LEU A 34 -4.45 1.16 -9.89
C LEU A 34 -5.78 0.44 -9.67
N VAL A 35 -6.04 0.03 -8.42
CA VAL A 35 -7.34 -0.51 -8.02
C VAL A 35 -7.87 0.36 -6.89
N GLU A 36 -9.06 0.91 -7.09
CA GLU A 36 -9.78 1.70 -6.09
C GLU A 36 -11.13 1.06 -5.84
N ALA A 37 -11.50 0.92 -4.57
CA ALA A 37 -12.83 0.46 -4.21
C ALA A 37 -13.86 1.55 -4.55
N GLU A 38 -14.89 1.19 -5.32
CA GLU A 38 -16.02 2.10 -5.63
C GLU A 38 -16.76 2.54 -4.36
N GLU A 39 -16.79 1.67 -3.35
CA GLU A 39 -17.40 1.93 -2.05
C GLU A 39 -16.55 1.30 -0.94
N GLN A 40 -16.16 2.12 0.04
CA GLN A 40 -15.29 1.68 1.13
C GLN A 40 -16.04 1.39 2.43
N VAL A 41 -17.24 1.94 2.59
CA VAL A 41 -17.98 1.89 3.86
C VAL A 41 -19.44 1.53 3.61
N ARG A 42 -19.95 0.57 4.39
CA ARG A 42 -21.36 0.24 4.54
C ARG A 42 -21.68 0.02 6.03
N PRO A 43 -22.96 -0.01 6.44
CA PRO A 43 -23.29 -0.44 7.79
C PRO A 43 -22.61 -1.79 8.11
N HIS A 44 -21.86 -1.83 9.20
CA HIS A 44 -21.08 -2.98 9.68
C HIS A 44 -19.93 -3.46 8.78
N LEU A 45 -19.51 -2.68 7.77
CA LEU A 45 -18.45 -3.09 6.85
C LEU A 45 -17.56 -1.91 6.46
N VAL A 46 -16.24 -2.13 6.53
CA VAL A 46 -15.24 -1.20 6.03
C VAL A 46 -14.19 -1.98 5.23
N VAL A 47 -13.81 -1.46 4.07
CA VAL A 47 -12.68 -1.91 3.26
C VAL A 47 -11.52 -0.95 3.51
N LEU A 48 -10.32 -1.47 3.81
CA LEU A 48 -9.16 -0.68 4.25
C LEU A 48 -7.89 -1.07 3.48
N GLY A 49 -6.88 -0.20 3.51
CA GLY A 49 -5.53 -0.51 3.04
C GLY A 49 -5.50 -0.92 1.57
N ASN A 50 -4.66 -1.91 1.22
CA ASN A 50 -4.52 -2.38 -0.16
C ASN A 50 -5.80 -2.96 -0.79
N ALA A 51 -6.81 -3.29 0.03
CA ALA A 51 -8.13 -3.71 -0.46
C ALA A 51 -9.01 -2.51 -0.87
N ALA A 52 -8.81 -1.35 -0.25
CA ALA A 52 -9.49 -0.10 -0.59
C ALA A 52 -8.74 0.67 -1.69
N HIS A 53 -7.41 0.64 -1.64
CA HIS A 53 -6.50 1.35 -2.53
C HIS A 53 -5.30 0.44 -2.86
N SER A 54 -5.40 -0.36 -3.91
CA SER A 54 -4.24 -1.12 -4.41
C SER A 54 -3.45 -0.21 -5.33
N LEU A 55 -2.43 0.42 -4.75
CA LEU A 55 -1.38 1.12 -5.47
C LEU A 55 -0.33 0.10 -5.93
N HIS A 56 0.20 0.27 -7.15
CA HIS A 56 1.44 -0.41 -7.52
C HIS A 56 2.48 -0.22 -6.40
N PRO A 57 3.30 -1.24 -6.07
CA PRO A 57 4.30 -1.16 -5.01
C PRO A 57 5.38 -0.12 -5.32
N ILE A 58 5.06 1.14 -5.08
CA ILE A 58 5.97 2.26 -5.10
C ILE A 58 6.44 2.43 -3.66
N ALA A 59 7.69 2.04 -3.41
CA ALA A 59 8.43 2.32 -2.18
C ALA A 59 7.84 1.79 -0.84
N GLY A 60 7.06 0.71 -0.85
CA GLY A 60 6.55 0.10 0.40
C GLY A 60 5.52 0.97 1.15
N GLN A 61 4.90 1.94 0.47
CA GLN A 61 3.94 2.86 1.07
C GLN A 61 2.62 2.17 1.46
N GLY A 62 2.20 1.12 0.74
CA GLY A 62 0.92 0.44 0.99
C GLY A 62 0.80 -0.15 2.40
N PHE A 63 1.90 -0.66 2.98
CA PHE A 63 1.90 -1.16 4.36
C PHE A 63 1.68 -0.02 5.37
N ASN A 64 2.46 1.07 5.24
CA ASN A 64 2.33 2.21 6.14
C ASN A 64 0.96 2.89 6.02
N LEU A 65 0.41 2.97 4.81
CA LEU A 65 -0.94 3.49 4.58
C LEU A 65 -1.99 2.61 5.26
N SER A 66 -1.90 1.28 5.10
CA SER A 66 -2.81 0.33 5.75
C SER A 66 -2.79 0.42 7.28
N LEU A 67 -1.61 0.66 7.89
CA LEU A 67 -1.50 0.87 9.33
C LEU A 67 -2.17 2.18 9.78
N ARG A 68 -2.01 3.26 9.00
CA ARG A 68 -2.65 4.55 9.28
C ARG A 68 -4.17 4.45 9.15
N ASP A 69 -4.67 3.77 8.13
CA ASP A 69 -6.10 3.49 7.95
C ASP A 69 -6.67 2.73 9.15
N ALA A 70 -5.98 1.68 9.60
CA ALA A 70 -6.41 0.91 10.76
C ALA A 70 -6.43 1.75 12.05
N GLN A 71 -5.45 2.63 12.24
CA GLN A 71 -5.42 3.53 13.39
C GLN A 71 -6.55 4.56 13.34
N ALA A 72 -6.76 5.21 12.19
CA ALA A 72 -7.85 6.18 12.02
C ALA A 72 -9.23 5.55 12.24
N LEU A 73 -9.44 4.30 11.77
CA LEU A 73 -10.67 3.57 12.04
C LEU A 73 -10.83 3.31 13.55
N ALA A 74 -9.77 2.86 14.23
CA ALA A 74 -9.82 2.63 15.66
C ALA A 74 -10.18 3.91 16.44
N ASP A 75 -9.59 5.05 16.07
CA ASP A 75 -9.86 6.34 16.70
C ASP A 75 -11.33 6.77 16.48
N ALA A 76 -11.86 6.61 15.27
CA ALA A 76 -13.26 6.90 14.94
C ALA A 76 -14.24 6.02 15.73
N LEU A 77 -13.92 4.72 15.87
CA LEU A 77 -14.73 3.78 16.64
C LEU A 77 -14.72 4.09 18.14
N LEU A 78 -13.59 4.54 18.69
CA LEU A 78 -13.45 4.89 20.11
C LEU A 78 -14.09 6.24 20.44
N ALA A 79 -14.14 7.18 19.49
CA ALA A 79 -14.73 8.50 19.69
C ALA A 79 -16.26 8.52 19.61
N SER A 80 -16.88 7.48 19.05
CA SER A 80 -18.33 7.40 18.87
C SER A 80 -19.04 6.70 20.03
N GLU A 81 -20.14 7.29 20.51
CA GLU A 81 -21.05 6.64 21.48
C GLU A 81 -22.03 5.64 20.82
N GLN A 82 -22.05 5.59 19.49
CA GLN A 82 -22.92 4.69 18.74
C GLN A 82 -22.32 3.28 18.66
N LYS A 83 -23.10 2.32 18.11
CA LYS A 83 -22.54 1.00 17.84
C LYS A 83 -21.41 1.11 16.80
N PRO A 84 -20.34 0.30 16.90
CA PRO A 84 -19.20 0.35 15.98
C PRO A 84 -19.56 0.25 14.49
N GLY A 85 -20.63 -0.48 14.16
CA GLY A 85 -21.05 -0.67 12.76
C GLY A 85 -22.05 0.34 12.24
N GLU A 86 -22.44 1.36 13.02
CA GLU A 86 -23.33 2.40 12.51
C GLU A 86 -22.63 3.21 11.42
N LEU A 87 -23.36 3.47 10.33
CA LEU A 87 -22.81 4.15 9.16
C LEU A 87 -22.24 5.53 9.51
N ALA A 88 -22.87 6.25 10.44
CA ALA A 88 -22.39 7.57 10.87
C ALA A 88 -21.00 7.50 11.55
N THR A 89 -20.77 6.49 12.39
CA THR A 89 -19.45 6.22 12.97
C THR A 89 -18.43 5.90 11.88
N LEU A 90 -18.78 5.01 10.94
CA LEU A 90 -17.84 4.57 9.91
C LEU A 90 -17.55 5.65 8.85
N LEU A 91 -18.50 6.55 8.58
CA LEU A 91 -18.26 7.71 7.70
C LEU A 91 -17.33 8.75 8.32
N SER A 92 -17.24 8.83 9.65
CA SER A 92 -16.30 9.74 10.33
C SER A 92 -14.84 9.35 10.13
N TYR A 93 -14.57 8.09 9.80
CA TYR A 93 -13.24 7.60 9.42
C TYR A 93 -12.81 8.05 8.02
N GLN A 94 -13.76 8.31 7.10
CA GLN A 94 -13.46 8.57 5.69
C GLN A 94 -13.02 10.03 5.38
N GLN A 95 -12.89 10.89 6.40
CA GLN A 95 -12.46 12.29 6.26
C GLN A 95 -10.95 12.45 6.44
#